data_AF-A0A1H8IFL8-F1
#
_entry.id   AF-A0A1H8IFL8-F1
#
_cell.length_a   1.000
_cell.length_b   1.000
_cell.length_c   1.000
_cell.angle_alpha   90.00
_cell.angle_beta   90.00
_cell.angle_gamma   90.00
#
_symmetry.space_group_name_H-M   'P 1'
#
loop_
_entity.id
_entity.type
_entity.pdbx_description
1 polymer ?
#
loop_
_entity_poly.entity_id
_entity_poly.type
_entity_poly.pdbx_seq_one_letter_code
_entity_poly.pdbx_strand_id
1 'polypeptide(L)'
;MNVQGVSPLGLTVRVKNVELTPDATVLTVSMSFSSTVTRFTNLADTSTYLLDGSGNKIMLKRPADNQYLRITNGQTLEGEMVFLGSLPAGSSQVELVINEGHAPDDSSGPGMRLALPLATGG
;
A
#
# COMPACT_ATOMS: atom_id res chain seq x y z
N MET A 1 -8.52 0.83 12.25
CA MET A 1 -8.57 2.16 11.60
C MET A 1 -9.24 2.01 10.23
N ASN A 2 -9.50 3.09 9.48
CA ASN A 2 -9.93 2.94 8.08
C ASN A 2 -9.43 4.12 7.26
N VAL A 3 -8.30 3.96 6.58
CA VAL A 3 -7.71 4.98 5.70
C VAL A 3 -7.95 4.55 4.26
N GLN A 4 -8.34 5.49 3.39
CA GLN A 4 -8.63 5.22 1.99
C GLN A 4 -7.88 6.19 1.06
N GLY A 5 -7.29 5.63 0.00
CA GLY A 5 -6.76 6.36 -1.14
C GLY A 5 -7.50 5.99 -2.41
N VAL A 6 -7.63 6.95 -3.32
CA VAL A 6 -8.23 6.76 -4.64
C VAL A 6 -7.33 7.41 -5.68
N SER A 7 -7.07 6.70 -6.77
CA SER A 7 -6.39 7.25 -7.93
C SER A 7 -7.41 7.68 -9.00
N PRO A 8 -7.10 8.68 -9.85
CA PRO A 8 -7.93 9.07 -10.99
C PRO A 8 -8.25 7.93 -11.96
N LEU A 9 -7.45 6.87 -11.99
CA LEU A 9 -7.69 5.69 -12.83
C LEU A 9 -8.72 4.71 -12.27
N GLY A 10 -9.24 4.96 -11.07
CA GLY A 10 -10.22 4.10 -10.42
C GLY A 10 -9.61 2.98 -9.57
N LEU A 11 -8.33 3.10 -9.19
CA LEU A 11 -7.77 2.29 -8.10
C LEU A 11 -8.23 2.88 -6.78
N THR A 12 -8.84 2.04 -5.94
CA THR A 12 -9.13 2.34 -4.54
C THR A 12 -8.31 1.42 -3.67
N VAL A 13 -7.58 1.99 -2.70
CA VAL A 13 -6.84 1.26 -1.67
C VAL A 13 -7.41 1.64 -0.31
N ARG A 14 -7.84 0.64 0.46
CA ARG A 14 -8.29 0.81 1.85
C ARG A 14 -7.39 0.03 2.78
N VAL A 15 -6.85 0.72 3.78
CA VAL A 15 -6.08 0.13 4.88
C VAL A 15 -6.99 0.03 6.10
N LYS A 16 -7.29 -1.21 6.49
CA LYS A 16 -8.20 -1.54 7.60
C LYS A 16 -7.45 -1.68 8.92
N ASN A 17 -6.24 -2.22 8.87
CA ASN A 17 -5.42 -2.44 10.05
C ASN A 17 -3.93 -2.24 9.75
N VAL A 18 -3.19 -1.85 10.77
CA VAL A 18 -1.73 -1.82 10.79
C VAL A 18 -1.28 -2.58 12.01
N GLU A 19 -0.60 -3.69 11.79
CA GLU A 19 -0.02 -4.52 12.84
C GLU A 19 1.50 -4.33 12.85
N LEU A 20 2.02 -4.04 14.03
CA LEU A 20 3.44 -3.78 14.26
C LEU A 20 4.01 -4.98 15.00
N THR A 21 4.90 -5.72 14.35
CA THR A 21 5.66 -6.80 14.99
C THR A 21 7.15 -6.44 15.01
N PRO A 22 7.97 -7.13 15.83
CA PRO A 22 9.41 -6.86 15.89
C PRO A 22 10.12 -7.06 14.54
N ASP A 23 9.61 -7.96 13.69
CA ASP A 23 10.27 -8.37 12.44
C ASP A 23 9.60 -7.78 11.19
N ALA A 24 8.31 -7.42 11.28
CA ALA A 24 7.53 -6.95 10.15
C ALA A 24 6.43 -5.97 10.54
N THR A 25 6.06 -5.11 9.60
CA THR A 25 4.81 -4.33 9.66
C THR A 25 3.83 -4.94 8.66
N VAL A 26 2.63 -5.29 9.12
CA VAL A 26 1.59 -5.91 8.29
C VAL A 26 0.41 -4.96 8.13
N LEU A 27 0.04 -4.67 6.89
CA LEU A 27 -1.16 -3.90 6.58
C LEU A 27 -2.26 -4.84 6.10
N THR A 28 -3.41 -4.84 6.78
CA THR A 28 -4.61 -5.48 6.26
C THR A 28 -5.30 -4.53 5.29
N VAL A 29 -5.39 -4.91 4.03
CA VAL A 29 -5.85 -4.06 2.94
C VAL A 29 -7.01 -4.65 2.14
N SER A 30 -7.79 -3.76 1.54
CA SER A 30 -8.77 -4.08 0.50
C SER A 30 -8.56 -3.10 -0.64
N MET A 31 -8.31 -3.64 -1.82
CA MET A 31 -7.88 -2.88 -2.99
C MET A 31 -8.79 -3.25 -4.15
N SER A 32 -9.49 -2.29 -4.72
CA SER A 32 -10.42 -2.53 -5.83
C SER A 32 -10.04 -1.68 -7.02
N PHE A 33 -10.16 -2.25 -8.21
CA PHE A 33 -9.83 -1.53 -9.43
C PHE A 33 -11.03 -1.50 -10.39
N SER A 34 -11.48 -0.30 -10.74
CA SER A 34 -12.57 -0.07 -11.69
C SER A 34 -12.21 1.08 -12.62
N SER A 35 -11.64 0.75 -13.77
CA SER A 35 -11.18 1.72 -14.76
C SER A 35 -12.00 1.64 -16.05
N THR A 36 -12.14 2.75 -16.76
CA THR A 36 -12.65 2.77 -18.13
C THR A 36 -11.54 2.75 -19.19
N VAL A 37 -10.27 2.84 -18.77
CA VAL A 37 -9.11 3.09 -19.65
C VAL A 37 -8.22 1.87 -19.83
N THR A 38 -8.03 1.08 -18.76
CA THR A 38 -7.13 -0.10 -18.78
C THR A 38 -7.80 -1.33 -18.14
N ARG A 39 -7.23 -2.51 -18.38
CA ARG A 39 -7.76 -3.81 -17.92
C ARG A 39 -7.15 -4.30 -16.62
N PHE A 40 -6.06 -3.72 -16.17
CA PHE A 40 -5.42 -4.09 -14.91
C PHE A 40 -4.64 -2.91 -14.35
N THR A 41 -4.22 -3.05 -13.10
CA THR A 41 -3.23 -2.17 -12.48
C THR A 41 -2.30 -3.00 -11.59
N ASN A 42 -1.07 -2.56 -11.45
CA ASN A 42 -0.05 -3.12 -10.58
C ASN A 42 0.20 -2.16 -9.40
N LEU A 43 0.28 -2.67 -8.18
CA LEU A 43 0.58 -1.87 -6.99
C LEU A 43 2.03 -2.01 -6.53
N ALA A 44 2.82 -2.85 -7.19
CA ALA A 44 4.26 -2.95 -6.99
C ALA A 44 4.99 -3.04 -8.34
N ASP A 45 4.57 -2.19 -9.28
CA ASP A 45 5.22 -2.03 -10.59
C ASP A 45 6.63 -1.43 -10.41
N THR A 46 6.69 -0.36 -9.61
CA THR A 46 7.94 0.19 -9.06
C THR A 46 8.01 -0.07 -7.55
N SER A 47 8.79 0.74 -6.82
CA SER A 47 8.98 0.61 -5.39
C SER A 47 7.69 0.93 -4.63
N THR A 48 7.24 -0.02 -3.83
CA THR A 48 6.13 0.14 -2.87
C THR A 48 6.66 -0.19 -1.48
N TYR A 49 6.49 0.73 -0.53
CA TYR A 49 7.12 0.70 0.78
C TYR A 49 6.35 1.52 1.81
N LEU A 50 6.70 1.34 3.07
CA LEU A 50 6.33 2.23 4.16
C LEU A 50 7.45 3.24 4.41
N LEU A 51 7.10 4.52 4.54
CA LEU A 51 8.00 5.61 4.91
C LEU A 51 7.72 6.03 6.35
N ASP A 52 8.72 5.91 7.22
CA ASP A 52 8.62 6.37 8.60
C ASP A 52 8.88 7.87 8.75
N GLY A 53 8.67 8.40 9.95
CA GLY A 53 8.90 9.82 10.26
C GLY A 53 10.37 10.27 10.21
N SER A 54 11.32 9.33 10.16
CA SER A 54 12.76 9.60 9.99
C SER A 54 13.21 9.49 8.54
N GLY A 55 12.32 9.15 7.62
CA GLY A 55 12.61 8.97 6.20
C GLY A 55 13.13 7.58 5.83
N ASN A 56 13.09 6.61 6.75
CA ASN A 56 13.46 5.23 6.42
C ASN A 56 12.36 4.58 5.59
N LYS A 57 12.78 3.85 4.55
CA LYS A 57 11.88 3.09 3.69
C LYS A 57 11.89 1.60 4.08
N ILE A 58 10.75 1.08 4.48
CA ILE A 58 10.54 -0.35 4.78
C ILE A 58 9.87 -0.99 3.57
N MET A 59 10.61 -1.84 2.85
CA MET A 59 10.18 -2.39 1.56
C MET A 59 9.09 -3.44 1.70
N LEU A 60 8.15 -3.46 0.75
CA LEU A 60 7.15 -4.50 0.61
C LEU A 60 7.82 -5.84 0.29
N LYS A 61 7.51 -6.87 1.09
CA LYS A 61 7.72 -8.26 0.71
C LYS A 61 6.65 -8.66 -0.30
N ARG A 62 7.05 -8.70 -1.57
CA ARG A 62 6.18 -9.12 -2.66
C ARG A 62 5.66 -10.55 -2.42
N PRO A 63 4.34 -10.78 -2.46
CA PRO A 63 3.77 -12.13 -2.41
C PRO A 63 4.32 -12.99 -3.55
N ALA A 64 4.58 -14.28 -3.29
CA ALA A 64 5.20 -15.17 -4.28
C ALA A 64 4.27 -15.44 -5.48
N ASP A 65 2.97 -15.52 -5.20
CA ASP A 65 1.88 -15.79 -6.13
C ASP A 65 1.42 -14.54 -6.91
N ASN A 66 1.65 -13.34 -6.37
CA ASN A 66 1.29 -12.07 -7.02
C ASN A 66 2.33 -10.98 -6.73
N GLN A 67 3.49 -11.11 -7.38
CA GLN A 67 4.65 -10.25 -7.11
C GLN A 67 4.42 -8.76 -7.40
N TYR A 68 3.51 -8.45 -8.33
CA TYR A 68 3.17 -7.06 -8.71
C TYR A 68 1.94 -6.53 -7.99
N LEU A 69 1.30 -7.36 -7.14
CA LEU A 69 0.00 -7.08 -6.56
C LEU A 69 -1.00 -6.64 -7.63
N ARG A 70 -1.02 -7.36 -8.76
CA ARG A 70 -1.88 -7.04 -9.89
C ARG A 70 -3.34 -7.22 -9.50
N ILE A 71 -4.17 -6.25 -9.90
CA ILE A 71 -5.63 -6.30 -9.79
C ILE A 71 -6.20 -6.14 -11.20
N THR A 72 -7.00 -7.11 -11.64
CA THR A 72 -7.74 -7.00 -12.90
C THR A 72 -8.94 -6.07 -12.72
N ASN A 73 -9.28 -5.31 -13.75
CA ASN A 73 -10.39 -4.37 -13.74
C ASN A 73 -11.72 -5.09 -13.43
N GLY A 74 -12.50 -4.50 -12.52
CA GLY A 74 -13.71 -5.09 -11.94
C GLY A 74 -13.47 -6.00 -10.73
N GLN A 75 -12.21 -6.22 -10.33
CA GLN A 75 -11.87 -7.08 -9.18
C GLN A 75 -11.50 -6.27 -7.93
N THR A 76 -11.62 -6.98 -6.81
CA THR A 76 -11.13 -6.57 -5.51
C THR A 76 -10.15 -7.62 -5.01
N LEU A 77 -8.97 -7.17 -4.58
CA LEU A 77 -7.99 -7.96 -3.86
C LEU A 77 -8.11 -7.59 -2.36
N GLU A 78 -8.37 -8.60 -1.53
CA GLU A 78 -8.33 -8.46 -0.08
C GLU A 78 -7.21 -9.33 0.47
N GLY A 79 -6.47 -8.81 1.45
CA GLY A 79 -5.36 -9.54 2.04
C GLY A 79 -4.42 -8.65 2.82
N GLU A 80 -3.17 -9.10 2.89
CA GLU A 80 -2.14 -8.47 3.70
C GLU A 80 -0.96 -8.00 2.83
N MET A 81 -0.47 -6.81 3.12
CA MET A 81 0.82 -6.33 2.62
C MET A 81 1.82 -6.42 3.76
N VAL A 82 2.86 -7.24 3.57
CA VAL A 82 3.89 -7.48 4.59
C VAL A 82 5.14 -6.67 4.24
N PHE A 83 5.59 -5.83 5.17
CA PHE A 83 6.80 -5.03 5.02
C PHE A 83 7.85 -5.55 6.00
N LEU A 84 9.01 -6.00 5.49
CA LEU A 84 10.05 -6.58 6.34
C LEU A 84 10.84 -5.46 7.00
N GLY A 85 10.66 -5.34 8.32
CA GLY A 85 11.21 -4.27 9.14
C GLY A 85 10.19 -3.73 10.16
N SER A 86 10.73 -3.29 11.29
CA SER A 86 9.97 -2.66 12.36
C SER A 86 9.92 -1.15 12.19
N LEU A 87 8.79 -0.55 12.55
CA LEU A 87 8.73 0.90 12.76
C LEU A 87 9.34 1.27 14.12
N PRO A 88 9.96 2.46 14.25
CA PRO A 88 10.46 2.93 15.53
C PRO A 88 9.38 2.94 16.61
N ALA A 89 9.73 2.53 17.82
CA ALA A 89 8.81 2.57 18.96
C ALA A 89 8.30 4.01 19.18
N GLY A 90 6.99 4.17 19.38
CA GLY A 90 6.36 5.49 19.55
C GLY A 90 6.08 6.23 18.25
N SER A 91 6.24 5.60 17.08
CA SER A 91 5.77 6.18 15.81
C SER A 91 4.26 6.42 15.86
N SER A 92 3.84 7.67 15.67
CA SER A 92 2.41 8.03 15.63
C SER A 92 1.79 7.90 14.24
N GLN A 93 2.62 7.84 13.20
CA GLN A 93 2.19 7.76 11.80
C GLN A 93 3.26 7.09 10.95
N VAL A 94 2.83 6.43 9.88
CA VAL A 94 3.67 5.97 8.77
C VAL A 94 3.00 6.32 7.45
N GLU A 95 3.74 6.52 6.36
CA GLU A 95 3.16 6.72 5.03
C GLU A 95 3.32 5.46 4.17
N LEU A 96 2.21 4.91 3.66
CA LEU A 96 2.25 3.90 2.61
C LEU A 96 2.47 4.60 1.27
N VAL A 97 3.59 4.30 0.61
CA VAL A 97 3.93 4.78 -0.73
C VAL A 97 3.79 3.62 -1.71
N ILE A 98 2.96 3.80 -2.72
CA ILE A 98 2.67 2.82 -3.78
C ILE A 98 3.21 3.38 -5.09
N ASN A 99 3.97 2.54 -5.82
CA ASN A 99 4.58 2.86 -7.11
C ASN A 99 5.32 4.22 -7.09
N GLU A 100 6.36 4.34 -6.26
CA GLU A 100 7.17 5.56 -6.19
C GLU A 100 7.62 6.01 -7.59
N GLY A 101 7.45 7.31 -7.86
CA GLY A 101 7.83 7.94 -9.13
C GLY A 101 6.74 7.92 -10.20
N HIS A 102 5.69 7.11 -10.06
CA HIS A 102 4.57 7.12 -11.00
C HIS A 102 3.62 8.28 -10.75
N ALA A 103 2.99 8.76 -11.83
CA ALA A 103 1.89 9.71 -11.74
C ALA A 103 0.63 9.01 -11.18
N PRO A 104 -0.27 9.75 -10.50
CA PRO A 104 -1.52 9.18 -9.98
C PRO A 104 -2.43 8.56 -11.05
N ASP A 105 -2.26 8.93 -12.32
CA ASP A 105 -3.02 8.46 -13.48
C ASP A 105 -2.21 7.54 -14.41
N ASP A 106 -1.10 6.96 -13.93
CA ASP A 106 -0.34 5.97 -14.68
C ASP A 106 -1.13 4.68 -14.93
N SER A 107 -1.37 4.36 -16.21
CA SER A 107 -2.23 3.26 -16.66
C SER A 107 -1.77 1.85 -16.29
N SER A 108 -0.49 1.68 -15.92
CA SER A 108 0.08 0.39 -15.55
C SER A 108 0.11 0.20 -14.03
N GLY A 109 0.35 1.28 -13.28
CA GLY A 109 0.39 1.28 -11.82
C GLY A 109 0.40 2.71 -11.29
N PRO A 110 -0.74 3.27 -10.85
CA PRO A 110 -0.80 4.65 -10.41
C PRO A 110 0.04 4.85 -9.14
N GLY A 111 0.72 6.00 -9.07
CA GLY A 111 1.41 6.45 -7.87
C GLY A 111 0.41 6.87 -6.79
N MET A 112 0.63 6.45 -5.54
CA MET A 112 -0.24 6.82 -4.42
C MET A 112 0.56 6.95 -3.12
N ARG A 113 0.13 7.88 -2.26
CA ARG A 113 0.64 8.03 -0.90
C ARG A 113 -0.52 8.10 0.08
N LEU A 114 -0.41 7.36 1.18
CA LEU A 114 -1.43 7.29 2.22
C LEU A 114 -0.79 7.45 3.59
N ALA A 115 -1.16 8.51 4.31
CA ALA A 115 -0.81 8.69 5.70
C ALA A 115 -1.63 7.72 6.57
N LEU A 116 -0.95 6.80 7.25
CA LEU A 116 -1.54 5.79 8.13
C LEU A 116 -1.26 6.19 9.58
N PRO A 117 -2.27 6.71 10.32
CA PRO A 117 -2.10 6.98 11.74
C PRO A 117 -1.92 5.64 12.46
N LEU A 118 -0.86 5.52 13.25
CA LEU A 118 -0.62 4.34 14.06
C LEU A 118 -1.35 4.56 15.39
N ALA A 119 -2.14 3.58 15.81
CA ALA A 119 -2.67 3.61 17.17
C ALA A 119 -1.47 3.61 18.11
N THR A 120 -1.27 4.70 18.85
CA THR A 120 -0.29 4.73 19.93
C THR A 120 -0.71 3.61 20.87
N GLY A 121 0.14 2.59 21.03
CA GLY A 121 -0.10 1.54 22.00
C GLY A 121 -0.40 2.18 23.35
N GLY A 122 -1.56 1.86 23.93
CA GLY A 122 -1.90 2.22 25.30
C GLY A 122 -1.00 1.49 26.29
#